data_AF-A0A3S1B1Y8-F1
#
_entry.id   AF-A0A3S1B1Y8-F1
#
_cell.length_a   1.000
_cell.length_b   1.000
_cell.length_c   1.000
_cell.angle_alpha   90.00
_cell.angle_beta   90.00
_cell.angle_gamma   90.00
#
_symmetry.space_group_name_H-M   'P 1'
#
loop_
_entity.id
_entity.type
_entity.pdbx_description
1 polymer ?
#
loop_
_entity_poly.entity_id
_entity_poly.type
_entity_poly.pdbx_seq_one_letter_code
_entity_poly.pdbx_strand_id
1 'polypeptide(L)'
;MNEFLNKVILDNPVKDYLILIGVLLFVSFIKRFISKGVAAVLFRLVKHWSPQIAEKDFVNLLLRPLEYFLLLVTFMLTIDQFTFPGILNIHIYNKATLQDITNTLLALAFSMSIIWIMLRLIDFIALVLEKKADLTEDKTDNQFIIFFRDFFKAIVFIMGAIAFIRILFGPSLVEKIIAGLGIGAAALALAAKESIENLIGSFIIFFDKPFRVGDNVKVDSWQGTVEKIGLRSTRIRTLEKTYVTVPNKKMVDSILDNLSLRTQQRVSLRLELGGDTPADKLLQALQDMRKLIGSNQNILEGFVVNLNEFTKDTFVIQIIFNTYIIEGSQYNALREAVSLGIIKVLADHNIKMPGTSTNVVLTDIRN
;
A
#
# COMPACT_ATOMS: atom_id res chain seq x y z
N MET A 1 -44.34 -56.88 -8.17
CA MET A 1 -43.45 -55.69 -8.24
C MET A 1 -42.73 -55.43 -6.91
N ASN A 2 -43.43 -55.44 -5.77
CA ASN A 2 -42.85 -55.12 -4.46
C ASN A 2 -41.83 -56.15 -3.93
N GLU A 3 -41.97 -57.44 -4.27
CA GLU A 3 -40.98 -58.47 -3.86
C GLU A 3 -39.62 -58.31 -4.52
N PHE A 4 -39.58 -57.88 -5.80
CA PHE A 4 -38.31 -57.67 -6.51
C PHE A 4 -37.56 -56.45 -5.98
N LEU A 5 -38.29 -55.37 -5.64
CA LEU A 5 -37.71 -54.12 -5.12
C LEU A 5 -37.11 -54.28 -3.72
N ASN A 6 -37.68 -55.17 -2.90
CA ASN A 6 -37.22 -55.46 -1.54
C ASN A 6 -36.19 -56.59 -1.49
N LYS A 7 -35.80 -57.17 -2.63
CA LYS A 7 -34.74 -58.17 -2.67
C LYS A 7 -33.42 -57.52 -2.24
N VAL A 8 -32.78 -58.08 -1.23
CA VAL A 8 -31.51 -57.59 -0.71
C VAL A 8 -30.37 -58.16 -1.55
N ILE A 9 -29.51 -57.29 -2.06
CA ILE A 9 -28.26 -57.61 -2.75
C ILE A 9 -27.17 -56.80 -2.05
N LEU A 10 -26.11 -57.46 -1.55
CA LEU A 10 -25.01 -56.79 -0.83
C LEU A 10 -25.54 -55.90 0.32
N ASP A 11 -26.39 -56.46 1.18
CA ASP A 11 -26.98 -55.79 2.35
C ASP A 11 -27.87 -54.56 2.08
N ASN A 12 -28.15 -54.25 0.81
CA ASN A 12 -29.02 -53.15 0.39
C ASN A 12 -30.17 -53.67 -0.50
N PRO A 13 -31.40 -53.15 -0.37
CA PRO A 13 -32.50 -53.51 -1.26
C PRO A 13 -32.25 -53.01 -2.69
N VAL A 14 -32.72 -53.77 -3.70
CA VAL A 14 -32.65 -53.40 -5.13
C VAL A 14 -33.21 -51.99 -5.39
N LYS A 15 -34.22 -51.57 -4.62
CA LYS A 15 -34.77 -50.21 -4.66
C LYS A 15 -33.70 -49.13 -4.51
N ASP A 16 -32.71 -49.30 -3.64
CA ASP A 16 -31.72 -48.26 -3.36
C ASP A 16 -30.75 -48.10 -4.53
N TYR A 17 -30.34 -49.20 -5.17
CA TYR A 17 -29.56 -49.17 -6.42
C TYR A 17 -30.32 -48.48 -7.56
N LEU A 18 -31.63 -48.71 -7.67
CA LEU A 18 -32.46 -48.01 -8.65
C LEU A 18 -32.59 -46.51 -8.34
N ILE A 19 -32.67 -46.13 -7.06
CA ILE A 19 -32.64 -44.73 -6.62
C ILE A 19 -31.29 -44.10 -6.97
N LEU A 20 -30.17 -44.76 -6.69
CA LEU A 20 -28.82 -44.26 -7.02
C LEU A 20 -28.66 -43.99 -8.52
N ILE A 21 -29.01 -44.98 -9.35
CA ILE A 21 -28.94 -44.83 -10.81
C ILE A 21 -29.89 -43.73 -11.28
N GLY A 22 -31.12 -43.68 -10.74
CA GLY A 22 -32.11 -42.66 -11.07
C GLY A 22 -31.64 -41.25 -10.73
N VAL A 23 -31.10 -41.04 -9.53
CA VAL A 23 -30.57 -39.75 -9.06
C VAL A 23 -29.35 -39.33 -9.87
N LEU A 24 -28.40 -40.24 -10.13
CA LEU A 24 -27.21 -39.93 -10.94
C LEU A 24 -27.56 -39.61 -12.39
N LEU A 25 -28.51 -40.32 -13.01
CA LEU A 25 -28.97 -40.01 -14.36
C LEU A 25 -29.69 -38.66 -14.39
N PHE A 26 -30.55 -38.40 -13.41
CA PHE A 26 -31.25 -37.12 -13.28
C PHE A 26 -30.27 -35.95 -13.11
N VAL A 27 -29.31 -36.08 -12.19
CA VAL A 27 -28.26 -35.07 -11.99
C VAL A 27 -27.37 -34.96 -13.22
N SER A 28 -27.00 -36.05 -13.89
CA SER A 28 -26.21 -35.99 -15.11
C SER A 28 -26.95 -35.25 -16.25
N PHE A 29 -28.27 -35.35 -16.29
CA PHE A 29 -29.13 -34.61 -17.21
C PHE A 29 -29.20 -33.11 -16.87
N ILE A 30 -29.38 -32.75 -15.59
CA ILE A 30 -29.59 -31.35 -15.17
C ILE A 30 -28.30 -30.60 -14.79
N LYS A 31 -27.18 -31.30 -14.54
CA LYS A 31 -25.92 -30.69 -14.04
C LYS A 31 -25.44 -29.54 -14.91
N ARG A 32 -25.58 -29.65 -16.24
CA ARG A 32 -25.15 -28.60 -17.17
C ARG A 32 -25.97 -27.33 -17.00
N PHE A 33 -27.26 -27.46 -16.70
CA PHE A 33 -28.14 -26.32 -16.45
C PHE A 33 -27.81 -25.67 -15.10
N ILE A 34 -27.66 -26.47 -14.04
CA ILE A 34 -27.29 -25.98 -12.70
C ILE A 34 -25.93 -25.31 -12.74
N SER A 35 -24.92 -25.96 -13.33
CA SER A 35 -23.56 -25.43 -13.41
C SER A 35 -23.50 -24.12 -14.21
N LYS A 36 -24.26 -24.01 -15.31
CA LYS A 36 -24.40 -22.73 -16.04
C LYS A 36 -25.05 -21.66 -15.17
N GLY A 37 -26.10 -21.99 -14.44
CA GLY A 37 -26.80 -21.05 -13.56
C GLY A 37 -25.89 -20.52 -12.45
N VAL A 38 -25.18 -21.39 -11.76
CA VAL A 38 -24.21 -21.01 -10.71
C VAL A 38 -23.07 -20.19 -11.29
N ALA A 39 -22.50 -20.60 -12.43
CA ALA A 39 -21.46 -19.80 -13.10
C ALA A 39 -22.00 -18.43 -13.55
N ALA A 40 -23.23 -18.34 -14.04
CA ALA A 40 -23.84 -17.05 -14.38
C ALA A 40 -24.06 -16.15 -13.14
N VAL A 41 -24.46 -16.72 -12.00
CA VAL A 41 -24.60 -15.97 -10.74
C VAL A 41 -23.25 -15.46 -10.25
N LEU A 42 -22.23 -16.32 -10.24
CA LEU A 42 -20.86 -15.92 -9.90
C LEU A 42 -20.36 -14.83 -10.86
N PHE A 43 -20.69 -14.90 -12.15
CA PHE A 43 -20.35 -13.86 -13.10
C PHE A 43 -21.03 -12.53 -12.75
N ARG A 44 -22.31 -12.53 -12.38
CA ARG A 44 -23.03 -11.29 -12.02
C ARG A 44 -22.38 -10.54 -10.86
N LEU A 45 -21.83 -11.26 -9.88
CA LEU A 45 -21.11 -10.66 -8.76
C LEU A 45 -19.84 -9.94 -9.24
N VAL A 46 -19.16 -10.50 -10.24
CA VAL A 46 -17.93 -9.94 -10.80
C VAL A 46 -18.19 -8.98 -11.97
N LYS A 47 -19.38 -8.99 -12.58
CA LYS A 47 -19.74 -8.18 -13.75
C LYS A 47 -19.58 -6.69 -13.50
N HIS A 48 -19.89 -6.23 -12.29
CA HIS A 48 -19.69 -4.83 -11.90
C HIS A 48 -18.22 -4.38 -12.02
N TRP A 49 -17.29 -5.32 -11.79
CA TRP A 49 -15.85 -5.12 -11.87
C TRP A 49 -15.28 -5.44 -13.26
N SER A 50 -16.08 -6.05 -14.15
CA SER A 50 -15.65 -6.54 -15.46
C SER A 50 -16.74 -6.44 -16.54
N PRO A 51 -17.09 -5.22 -16.99
CA PRO A 51 -18.10 -5.03 -18.03
C PRO A 51 -17.67 -5.52 -19.42
N GLN A 52 -16.38 -5.75 -19.63
CA GLN A 52 -15.78 -6.01 -20.95
C GLN A 52 -15.67 -7.50 -21.29
N ILE A 53 -15.95 -8.38 -20.33
CA ILE A 53 -15.88 -9.82 -20.54
C ILE A 53 -17.25 -10.35 -20.91
N ALA A 54 -17.28 -11.18 -21.95
CA ALA A 54 -18.46 -11.95 -22.27
C ALA A 54 -18.71 -12.99 -21.17
N GLU A 55 -19.93 -13.02 -20.62
CA GLU A 55 -20.38 -14.03 -19.66
C GLU A 55 -20.06 -15.46 -20.13
N LYS A 56 -20.13 -15.69 -21.44
CA LYS A 56 -19.83 -16.97 -22.08
C LYS A 56 -18.41 -17.49 -21.78
N ASP A 57 -17.41 -16.60 -21.75
CA ASP A 57 -16.02 -16.99 -21.50
C ASP A 57 -15.88 -17.53 -20.07
N PHE A 58 -16.45 -16.82 -19.09
CA PHE A 58 -16.44 -17.23 -17.69
C PHE A 58 -17.19 -18.53 -17.46
N VAL A 59 -18.40 -18.63 -18.00
CA VAL A 59 -19.21 -19.83 -17.85
C VAL A 59 -18.46 -21.03 -18.40
N ASN A 60 -17.80 -20.93 -19.55
CA ASN A 60 -17.04 -22.04 -20.13
C ASN A 60 -15.84 -22.48 -19.27
N LEU A 61 -15.18 -21.55 -18.58
CA LEU A 61 -14.06 -21.83 -17.66
C LEU A 61 -14.50 -22.63 -16.43
N LEU A 62 -15.64 -22.29 -15.83
CA LEU A 62 -16.14 -22.93 -14.61
C LEU A 62 -17.09 -24.12 -14.85
N LEU A 63 -17.65 -24.25 -16.05
CA LEU A 63 -18.69 -25.25 -16.34
C LEU A 63 -18.21 -26.67 -16.01
N ARG A 64 -17.05 -27.08 -16.52
CA ARG A 64 -16.54 -28.44 -16.34
C ARG A 64 -16.22 -28.75 -14.87
N PRO A 65 -15.40 -27.97 -14.15
CA PRO A 65 -15.14 -28.23 -12.73
C PRO A 65 -16.42 -28.35 -11.90
N LEU A 66 -17.40 -27.48 -12.18
CA LEU A 66 -18.65 -27.46 -11.43
C LEU A 66 -19.56 -28.65 -11.76
N GLU A 67 -19.61 -29.10 -13.03
CA GLU A 67 -20.32 -30.33 -13.41
C GLU A 67 -19.73 -31.57 -12.71
N TYR A 68 -18.40 -31.66 -12.63
CA TYR A 68 -17.73 -32.75 -11.88
C TYR A 68 -18.01 -32.66 -10.39
N PHE A 69 -17.92 -31.46 -9.80
CA PHE A 69 -18.24 -31.22 -8.40
C PHE A 69 -19.67 -31.63 -8.06
N LEU A 70 -20.66 -31.20 -8.85
CA LEU A 70 -22.07 -31.55 -8.63
C LEU A 70 -22.32 -33.05 -8.73
N LEU A 71 -21.73 -33.71 -9.74
CA LEU A 71 -21.87 -35.15 -9.91
C LEU A 71 -21.23 -35.91 -8.74
N LEU A 72 -20.04 -35.48 -8.31
CA LEU A 72 -19.32 -36.08 -7.20
C LEU A 72 -20.07 -35.89 -5.87
N VAL A 73 -20.54 -34.68 -5.57
CA VAL A 73 -21.32 -34.40 -4.35
C VAL A 73 -22.61 -35.22 -4.35
N THR A 74 -23.31 -35.29 -5.49
CA THR A 74 -24.51 -36.13 -5.62
C THR A 74 -24.19 -37.59 -5.35
N PHE A 75 -23.10 -38.10 -5.95
CA PHE A 75 -22.64 -39.47 -5.72
C PHE A 75 -22.34 -39.74 -4.25
N MET A 76 -21.61 -38.83 -3.58
CA MET A 76 -21.31 -38.94 -2.15
C MET A 76 -22.57 -38.95 -1.28
N LEU A 77 -23.49 -38.00 -1.51
CA LEU A 77 -24.75 -37.91 -0.76
C LEU A 77 -25.65 -39.14 -0.97
N THR A 78 -25.59 -39.73 -2.17
CA THR A 78 -26.42 -40.89 -2.48
C THR A 78 -25.81 -42.18 -1.93
N ILE A 79 -24.47 -42.32 -1.96
CA ILE A 79 -23.78 -43.47 -1.35
C ILE A 79 -23.89 -43.47 0.18
N ASP A 80 -23.94 -42.31 0.83
CA ASP A 80 -24.09 -42.22 2.30
C ASP A 80 -25.41 -42.85 2.81
N GLN A 81 -26.41 -43.00 1.93
CA GLN A 81 -27.67 -43.69 2.25
C GLN A 81 -27.56 -45.22 2.20
N PHE A 82 -26.50 -45.77 1.62
CA PHE A 82 -26.28 -47.21 1.50
C PHE A 82 -25.56 -47.75 2.73
N THR A 83 -25.95 -48.94 3.17
CA THR A 83 -25.18 -49.71 4.16
C THR A 83 -23.96 -50.32 3.47
N PHE A 84 -22.78 -50.18 4.08
CA PHE A 84 -21.58 -50.80 3.50
C PHE A 84 -21.71 -52.34 3.62
N PRO A 85 -21.58 -53.12 2.53
CA PRO A 85 -21.84 -54.56 2.57
C PRO A 85 -20.85 -55.28 3.48
N GLY A 86 -21.35 -56.09 4.42
CA GLY A 86 -20.52 -56.82 5.39
C GLY A 86 -19.56 -57.80 4.73
N ILE A 87 -19.95 -58.36 3.58
CA ILE A 87 -19.13 -59.25 2.75
C ILE A 87 -17.88 -58.52 2.21
N LEU A 88 -17.99 -57.21 2.01
CA LEU A 88 -16.90 -56.36 1.52
C LEU A 88 -16.15 -55.68 2.68
N ASN A 89 -16.53 -55.90 3.94
CA ASN A 89 -15.83 -55.34 5.10
C ASN A 89 -14.58 -56.17 5.45
N ILE A 90 -13.70 -56.33 4.46
CA ILE A 90 -12.45 -57.06 4.60
C ILE A 90 -11.44 -56.11 5.22
N HIS A 91 -10.80 -56.55 6.31
CA HIS A 91 -9.69 -55.83 6.91
C HIS A 91 -8.44 -56.01 6.04
N ILE A 92 -7.94 -54.91 5.50
CA ILE A 92 -6.69 -54.88 4.76
C ILE A 92 -5.58 -54.49 5.74
N TYR A 93 -4.56 -55.34 5.86
CA TYR A 93 -3.40 -55.17 6.75
C TYR A 93 -3.75 -54.87 8.23
N ASN A 94 -4.89 -55.38 8.75
CA ASN A 94 -5.34 -55.18 10.14
C ASN A 94 -5.47 -53.70 10.59
N LYS A 95 -5.47 -52.74 9.65
CA LYS A 95 -5.46 -51.30 9.96
C LYS A 95 -6.52 -50.49 9.21
N ALA A 96 -6.93 -50.91 8.02
CA ALA A 96 -7.91 -50.18 7.20
C ALA A 96 -8.98 -51.12 6.67
N THR A 97 -10.23 -50.66 6.70
CA THR A 97 -11.33 -51.34 6.01
C THR A 97 -11.45 -50.84 4.57
N LEU A 98 -12.08 -51.63 3.69
CA LEU A 98 -12.42 -51.16 2.35
C LEU A 98 -13.31 -49.90 2.40
N GLN A 99 -14.15 -49.75 3.41
CA GLN A 99 -14.94 -48.54 3.65
C GLN A 99 -14.04 -47.31 3.88
N ASP A 100 -13.00 -47.41 4.71
CA ASP A 100 -12.05 -46.32 4.97
C ASP A 100 -11.34 -45.88 3.68
N ILE A 101 -10.95 -46.85 2.84
CA ILE A 101 -10.31 -46.57 1.55
C ILE A 101 -11.29 -45.83 0.63
N THR A 102 -12.54 -46.29 0.53
CA THR A 102 -13.55 -45.61 -0.30
C THR A 102 -13.83 -44.18 0.19
N ASN A 103 -13.94 -43.97 1.51
CA ASN A 103 -14.13 -42.64 2.09
C ASN A 103 -12.94 -41.72 1.82
N THR A 104 -11.72 -42.24 1.95
CA THR A 104 -10.48 -41.48 1.67
C THR A 104 -10.43 -41.09 0.19
N LEU A 105 -10.72 -42.01 -0.73
CA LEU A 105 -10.75 -41.74 -2.17
C LEU A 105 -11.80 -40.68 -2.54
N LEU A 106 -12.99 -40.77 -1.96
CA LEU A 106 -14.05 -39.78 -2.16
C LEU A 106 -13.64 -38.40 -1.61
N ALA A 107 -13.04 -38.35 -0.42
CA ALA A 107 -12.54 -37.10 0.16
C ALA A 107 -11.42 -36.47 -0.69
N LEU A 108 -10.52 -37.28 -1.25
CA LEU A 108 -9.48 -36.81 -2.18
C LEU A 108 -10.08 -36.26 -3.48
N ALA A 109 -11.03 -36.98 -4.08
CA ALA A 109 -11.74 -36.53 -5.27
C ALA A 109 -12.48 -35.21 -5.01
N PHE A 110 -13.09 -35.07 -3.83
CA PHE A 110 -13.79 -33.86 -3.42
C PHE A 110 -12.82 -32.68 -3.26
N SER A 111 -11.73 -32.87 -2.53
CA SER A 111 -10.68 -31.86 -2.38
C SER A 111 -10.09 -31.45 -3.74
N MET A 112 -9.82 -32.40 -4.63
CA MET A 112 -9.31 -32.14 -5.99
C MET A 112 -10.31 -31.32 -6.83
N SER A 113 -11.61 -31.60 -6.72
CA SER A 113 -12.63 -30.83 -7.41
C SER A 113 -12.71 -29.37 -6.94
N ILE A 114 -12.54 -29.12 -5.63
CA ILE A 114 -12.47 -27.76 -5.06
C ILE A 114 -11.22 -27.04 -5.55
N ILE A 115 -10.05 -27.69 -5.49
CA ILE A 115 -8.79 -27.13 -5.99
C ILE A 115 -8.94 -26.74 -7.45
N TRP A 116 -9.56 -27.60 -8.27
CA TRP A 116 -9.78 -27.32 -9.69
C TRP A 116 -10.66 -26.08 -9.90
N ILE A 117 -11.76 -25.95 -9.15
CA ILE A 117 -12.62 -24.76 -9.19
C ILE A 117 -11.81 -23.51 -8.81
N MET A 118 -11.03 -23.56 -7.73
CA MET A 118 -10.22 -22.42 -7.27
C MET A 118 -9.18 -21.99 -8.31
N LEU A 119 -8.48 -22.94 -8.95
CA LEU A 119 -7.52 -22.64 -10.01
C LEU A 119 -8.19 -21.97 -11.22
N ARG A 120 -9.41 -22.40 -11.59
CA ARG A 120 -10.18 -21.78 -12.67
C ARG A 120 -10.70 -20.39 -12.32
N LEU A 121 -11.04 -20.15 -11.06
CA LEU A 121 -11.37 -18.81 -10.58
C LEU A 121 -10.17 -17.87 -10.67
N ILE A 122 -8.97 -18.34 -10.32
CA ILE A 122 -7.73 -17.56 -10.47
C ILE A 122 -7.44 -17.26 -11.94
N ASP A 123 -7.55 -18.25 -12.83
CA ASP A 123 -7.41 -18.06 -14.29
C ASP A 123 -8.37 -16.99 -14.81
N PHE A 124 -9.61 -17.00 -14.32
CA PHE A 124 -10.60 -16.01 -14.71
C PHE A 124 -10.26 -14.60 -14.20
N ILE A 125 -9.90 -14.45 -12.93
CA ILE A 125 -9.51 -13.15 -12.37
C ILE A 125 -8.31 -12.59 -13.15
N ALA A 126 -7.33 -13.43 -13.49
CA ALA A 126 -6.20 -13.02 -14.31
C ALA A 126 -6.65 -12.53 -15.69
N LEU A 127 -7.51 -13.29 -16.39
CA LEU A 127 -8.08 -12.89 -17.68
C LEU A 127 -8.85 -11.56 -17.60
N VAL A 128 -9.56 -11.33 -16.49
CA VAL A 128 -10.26 -10.07 -16.24
C VAL A 128 -9.31 -8.90 -16.13
N LEU A 129 -8.25 -9.07 -15.36
CA LEU A 129 -7.26 -8.02 -15.15
C LEU A 129 -6.46 -7.77 -16.42
N GLU A 130 -6.09 -8.82 -17.18
CA GLU A 130 -5.36 -8.71 -18.46
C GLU A 130 -6.16 -7.89 -19.48
N LYS A 131 -7.45 -8.23 -19.68
CA LYS A 131 -8.32 -7.46 -20.60
C LYS A 131 -8.50 -6.00 -20.17
N LYS A 132 -8.46 -5.71 -18.87
CA LYS A 132 -8.55 -4.33 -18.36
C LYS A 132 -7.23 -3.57 -18.56
N ALA A 133 -6.11 -4.25 -18.34
CA ALA A 133 -4.77 -3.70 -18.52
C ALA A 133 -4.45 -3.41 -19.99
N ASP A 134 -4.87 -4.28 -20.92
CA ASP A 134 -4.67 -4.09 -22.36
C ASP A 134 -5.34 -2.83 -22.94
N LEU A 135 -6.26 -2.21 -22.20
CA LEU A 135 -6.89 -0.92 -22.57
C LEU A 135 -6.09 0.28 -22.09
N THR A 136 -5.03 0.05 -21.32
CA THR A 136 -4.12 1.07 -20.79
C THR A 136 -2.78 0.94 -21.52
N GLU A 137 -2.12 2.05 -21.85
CA GLU A 137 -0.83 2.03 -22.58
C GLU A 137 0.34 1.45 -21.77
N ASP A 138 0.18 1.28 -20.45
CA ASP A 138 1.23 0.86 -19.54
C ASP A 138 1.39 -0.68 -19.50
N LYS A 139 2.43 -1.19 -20.17
CA LYS A 139 2.73 -2.63 -20.26
C LYS A 139 3.15 -3.26 -18.93
N THR A 140 3.43 -2.47 -17.89
CA THR A 140 3.83 -3.02 -16.58
C THR A 140 2.69 -3.77 -15.88
N ASP A 141 1.43 -3.41 -16.16
CA ASP A 141 0.25 -4.03 -15.56
C ASP A 141 0.14 -5.53 -15.90
N ASN A 142 0.49 -5.93 -17.12
CA ASN A 142 0.42 -7.34 -17.54
C ASN A 142 1.40 -8.24 -16.78
N GLN A 143 2.60 -7.75 -16.45
CA GLN A 143 3.57 -8.54 -15.69
C GLN A 143 3.12 -8.73 -14.23
N PHE A 144 2.52 -7.71 -13.62
CA PHE A 144 1.94 -7.84 -12.28
C PHE A 144 0.82 -8.88 -12.25
N ILE A 145 -0.04 -8.90 -13.27
CA ILE A 145 -1.17 -9.85 -13.33
C ILE A 145 -0.68 -11.29 -13.41
N ILE A 146 0.31 -11.57 -14.26
CA ILE A 146 0.93 -12.90 -14.38
C ILE A 146 1.54 -13.32 -13.04
N PHE A 147 2.27 -12.42 -12.38
CA PHE A 147 2.86 -12.68 -11.06
C PHE A 147 1.80 -13.04 -10.03
N PHE A 148 0.72 -12.24 -9.90
CA PHE A 148 -0.35 -12.53 -8.94
C PHE A 148 -1.10 -13.82 -9.26
N ARG A 149 -1.35 -14.11 -10.54
CA ARG A 149 -1.96 -15.38 -10.96
C ARG A 149 -1.16 -16.57 -10.46
N ASP A 150 0.15 -16.56 -10.73
CA ASP A 150 1.02 -17.68 -10.40
C ASP A 150 1.25 -17.76 -8.87
N PHE A 151 1.31 -16.62 -8.18
CA PHE A 151 1.37 -16.54 -6.72
C PHE A 151 0.13 -17.16 -6.04
N PHE A 152 -1.08 -16.78 -6.44
CA PHE A 152 -2.31 -17.35 -5.87
C PHE A 152 -2.47 -18.83 -6.22
N LYS A 153 -2.04 -19.27 -7.42
CA LYS A 153 -2.01 -20.69 -7.76
C LYS A 153 -1.07 -21.47 -6.83
N ALA A 154 0.12 -20.95 -6.56
CA ALA A 154 1.05 -21.57 -5.62
C ALA A 154 0.43 -21.73 -4.23
N ILE A 155 -0.28 -20.71 -3.72
CA ILE A 155 -1.02 -20.80 -2.45
C ILE A 155 -2.07 -21.92 -2.50
N VAL A 156 -2.89 -21.97 -3.55
CA VAL A 156 -3.91 -23.02 -3.71
C VAL A 156 -3.27 -24.42 -3.78
N PHE A 157 -2.14 -24.57 -4.46
CA PHE A 157 -1.39 -25.84 -4.49
C PHE A 157 -0.86 -26.24 -3.10
N ILE A 158 -0.30 -25.29 -2.34
CA ILE A 158 0.18 -25.55 -0.97
C ILE A 158 -1.00 -25.96 -0.07
N MET A 159 -2.12 -25.23 -0.13
CA MET A 159 -3.33 -25.57 0.62
C MET A 159 -3.87 -26.95 0.21
N GLY A 160 -3.86 -27.27 -1.07
CA GLY A 160 -4.25 -28.57 -1.59
C GLY A 160 -3.36 -29.71 -1.11
N ALA A 161 -2.04 -29.49 -1.09
CA ALA A 161 -1.09 -30.45 -0.54
C ALA A 161 -1.33 -30.71 0.95
N ILE A 162 -1.56 -29.65 1.74
CA ILE A 162 -1.92 -29.77 3.15
C ILE A 162 -3.24 -30.55 3.33
N ALA A 163 -4.25 -30.26 2.50
CA ALA A 163 -5.52 -30.98 2.53
C ALA A 163 -5.35 -32.47 2.21
N PHE A 164 -4.51 -32.82 1.22
CA PHE A 164 -4.21 -34.22 0.89
C PHE A 164 -3.45 -34.93 2.01
N ILE A 165 -2.46 -34.26 2.63
CA ILE A 165 -1.74 -34.82 3.77
C ILE A 165 -2.71 -35.07 4.93
N ARG A 166 -3.64 -34.13 5.19
CA ARG A 166 -4.67 -34.30 6.22
C ARG A 166 -5.54 -35.52 5.98
N ILE A 167 -5.96 -35.74 4.74
CA ILE A 167 -6.84 -36.85 4.37
C ILE A 167 -6.08 -38.19 4.45
N LEU A 168 -4.84 -38.25 3.99
CA LEU A 168 -4.05 -39.49 3.92
C LEU A 168 -3.41 -39.90 5.25
N PHE A 169 -2.91 -38.94 6.02
CA PHE A 169 -2.12 -39.19 7.23
C PHE A 169 -2.78 -38.69 8.52
N GLY A 170 -3.98 -38.11 8.41
CA GLY A 170 -4.74 -37.58 9.52
C GLY A 170 -4.32 -36.16 9.95
N PRO A 171 -5.05 -35.57 10.91
CA PRO A 171 -4.81 -34.19 11.36
C PRO A 171 -3.51 -34.03 12.15
N SER A 172 -3.06 -35.07 12.88
CA SER A 172 -1.90 -34.99 13.76
C SER A 172 -0.58 -34.73 13.01
N LEU A 173 -0.42 -35.26 11.79
CA LEU A 173 0.75 -34.96 10.97
C LEU A 173 0.73 -33.52 10.47
N VAL A 174 -0.44 -33.02 10.07
CA VAL A 174 -0.62 -31.64 9.63
C VAL A 174 -0.34 -30.65 10.77
N GLU A 175 -0.81 -30.93 11.98
CA GLU A 175 -0.51 -30.11 13.17
C GLU A 175 1.00 -30.02 13.42
N LYS A 176 1.72 -31.15 13.31
CA LYS A 176 3.19 -31.17 13.44
C LYS A 176 3.89 -30.40 12.33
N ILE A 177 3.45 -30.54 11.08
CA ILE A 177 4.01 -29.80 9.94
C ILE A 177 3.77 -28.30 10.11
N ILE A 178 2.55 -27.89 10.47
CA ILE A 178 2.21 -26.47 10.70
C ILE A 178 3.03 -25.92 11.87
N ALA A 179 3.18 -26.68 12.97
CA ALA A 179 4.02 -26.29 14.09
C ALA A 179 5.49 -26.09 13.66
N GLY A 180 6.04 -26.99 12.85
CA GLY A 180 7.40 -26.87 12.30
C GLY A 180 7.57 -25.73 11.31
N LEU A 181 6.57 -25.50 10.44
CA LEU A 181 6.55 -24.39 9.49
C LEU A 181 6.42 -23.02 10.15
N GLY A 182 5.98 -22.95 11.42
CA GLY A 182 5.83 -21.69 12.15
C GLY A 182 7.10 -20.84 12.17
N ILE A 183 8.27 -21.46 12.31
CA ILE A 183 9.56 -20.75 12.29
C ILE A 183 9.87 -20.20 10.89
N GLY A 184 9.61 -20.99 9.85
CA GLY A 184 9.78 -20.56 8.46
C GLY A 184 8.82 -19.43 8.09
N ALA A 185 7.57 -19.50 8.55
CA ALA A 185 6.57 -18.45 8.37
C ALA A 185 6.97 -17.16 9.10
N ALA A 186 7.50 -17.26 10.32
CA ALA A 186 8.01 -16.11 11.06
C ALA A 186 9.20 -15.44 10.36
N ALA A 187 10.14 -16.24 9.84
CA ALA A 187 11.27 -15.72 9.05
C ALA A 187 10.80 -15.02 7.77
N LEU A 188 9.84 -15.61 7.05
CA LEU A 188 9.24 -15.00 5.86
C LEU A 188 8.51 -13.69 6.20
N ALA A 189 7.75 -13.66 7.31
CA ALA A 189 7.08 -12.46 7.78
C ALA A 189 8.08 -11.35 8.15
N LEU A 190 9.19 -11.69 8.80
CA LEU A 190 10.25 -10.75 9.13
C LEU A 190 10.92 -10.18 7.88
N ALA A 191 11.15 -11.02 6.86
CA ALA A 191 11.68 -10.58 5.57
C ALA A 191 10.70 -9.69 4.78
N ALA A 192 9.39 -9.99 4.86
CA ALA A 192 8.35 -9.23 4.18
C ALA A 192 7.98 -7.93 4.91
N LYS A 193 8.39 -7.76 6.17
CA LYS A 193 8.00 -6.66 7.07
C LYS A 193 8.13 -5.29 6.40
N GLU A 194 9.28 -4.98 5.80
CA GLU A 194 9.53 -3.67 5.19
C GLU A 194 8.58 -3.39 4.00
N SER A 195 8.27 -4.41 3.20
CA SER A 195 7.34 -4.27 2.08
C SER A 195 5.93 -3.96 2.56
N ILE A 196 5.49 -4.63 3.63
CA ILE A 196 4.19 -4.40 4.26
C ILE A 196 4.12 -3.01 4.89
N GLU A 197 5.15 -2.58 5.62
CA GLU A 197 5.18 -1.25 6.23
C GLU A 197 5.10 -0.12 5.18
N ASN A 198 5.75 -0.28 4.02
CA ASN A 198 5.63 0.70 2.93
C ASN A 198 4.22 0.72 2.31
N LEU A 199 3.57 -0.44 2.21
CA LEU A 199 2.18 -0.52 1.73
C LEU A 199 1.24 0.18 2.72
N ILE A 200 1.39 -0.07 4.02
CA ILE A 200 0.64 0.62 5.08
C ILE A 200 0.89 2.13 5.02
N GLY A 201 2.14 2.56 4.84
CA GLY A 201 2.47 3.98 4.67
C GLY A 201 1.75 4.61 3.48
N SER A 202 1.60 3.89 2.37
CA SER A 202 0.82 4.35 1.21
C SER A 202 -0.65 4.57 1.53
N PHE A 203 -1.26 3.65 2.29
CA PHE A 203 -2.64 3.80 2.75
C PHE A 203 -2.80 5.00 3.66
N ILE A 204 -1.89 5.21 4.62
CA ILE A 204 -1.92 6.37 5.52
C ILE A 204 -1.82 7.67 4.71
N ILE A 205 -0.89 7.77 3.76
CA ILE A 205 -0.77 8.94 2.88
C ILE A 205 -2.08 9.18 2.11
N PHE A 206 -2.74 8.13 1.63
CA PHE A 206 -3.97 8.25 0.86
C PHE A 206 -5.18 8.69 1.70
N PHE A 207 -5.32 8.16 2.93
CA PHE A 207 -6.45 8.44 3.81
C PHE A 207 -6.28 9.75 4.57
N ASP A 208 -5.13 9.96 5.23
CA ASP A 208 -4.89 11.12 6.09
C ASP A 208 -4.43 12.34 5.28
N LYS A 209 -3.87 12.11 4.08
CA LYS A 209 -3.41 13.15 3.14
C LYS A 209 -2.54 14.24 3.81
N PRO A 210 -1.46 13.88 4.53
CA PRO A 210 -0.50 14.85 5.07
C PRO A 210 0.16 15.70 3.98
N PHE A 211 0.20 15.17 2.75
CA PHE A 211 0.61 15.86 1.53
C PHE A 211 -0.10 15.24 0.32
N ARG A 212 -0.07 15.95 -0.80
CA ARG A 212 -0.65 15.52 -2.08
C ARG A 212 0.39 15.60 -3.20
N VAL A 213 0.08 14.96 -4.33
CA VAL A 213 0.85 15.17 -5.56
C VAL A 213 0.74 16.66 -5.95
N GLY A 214 1.89 17.29 -6.18
CA GLY A 214 2.02 18.73 -6.41
C GLY A 214 2.48 19.52 -5.18
N ASP A 215 2.41 18.97 -3.97
CA ASP A 215 2.87 19.67 -2.77
C ASP A 215 4.40 19.74 -2.73
N ASN A 216 4.93 20.87 -2.24
CA ASN A 216 6.34 21.02 -1.93
C ASN A 216 6.56 20.60 -0.48
N VAL A 217 7.30 19.52 -0.29
CA VAL A 217 7.53 18.90 1.01
C VAL A 217 9.02 18.89 1.32
N LYS A 218 9.33 18.97 2.61
CA LYS A 218 10.66 18.71 3.14
C LYS A 218 10.60 17.52 4.10
N VAL A 219 11.42 16.53 3.83
CA VAL A 219 11.54 15.28 4.59
C VAL A 219 13.01 14.97 4.81
N ASP A 220 13.43 14.90 6.07
CA ASP A 220 14.84 14.89 6.47
C ASP A 220 15.65 16.02 5.78
N SER A 221 16.65 15.63 4.98
CA SER A 221 17.53 16.51 4.20
C SER A 221 17.02 16.79 2.79
N TRP A 222 15.92 16.17 2.37
CA TRP A 222 15.40 16.29 1.01
C TRP A 222 14.22 17.27 0.97
N GLN A 223 14.25 18.19 0.01
CA GLN A 223 13.18 19.13 -0.24
C GLN A 223 12.81 19.12 -1.73
N GLY A 224 11.52 19.13 -2.02
CA GLY A 224 11.06 19.18 -3.41
C GLY A 224 9.56 18.96 -3.58
N THR A 225 9.12 18.94 -4.82
CA THR A 225 7.71 18.73 -5.18
C THR A 225 7.39 17.25 -5.32
N VAL A 226 6.31 16.79 -4.70
CA VAL A 226 5.82 15.42 -4.86
C VAL A 226 5.25 15.24 -6.26
N GLU A 227 5.87 14.38 -7.08
CA GLU A 227 5.39 14.10 -8.45
C GLU A 227 4.51 12.86 -8.53
N LYS A 228 4.82 11.81 -7.76
CA LYS A 228 4.06 10.56 -7.79
C LYS A 228 4.09 9.88 -6.43
N ILE A 229 2.94 9.42 -5.97
CA ILE A 229 2.81 8.53 -4.81
C ILE A 229 2.54 7.13 -5.38
N GLY A 230 3.51 6.23 -5.26
CA GLY A 230 3.38 4.82 -5.67
C GLY A 230 2.98 3.92 -4.50
N LEU A 231 2.96 2.61 -4.75
CA LEU A 231 2.57 1.59 -3.76
C LEU A 231 3.63 1.35 -2.66
N ARG A 232 4.92 1.61 -2.96
CA ARG A 232 6.03 1.44 -2.00
C ARG A 232 6.75 2.74 -1.70
N SER A 233 6.76 3.68 -2.63
CA SER A 233 7.57 4.89 -2.54
C SER A 233 6.90 6.10 -3.17
N THR A 234 7.30 7.27 -2.68
CA THR A 234 6.93 8.58 -3.18
C THR A 234 8.11 9.16 -3.95
N ARG A 235 7.86 9.72 -5.13
CA ARG A 235 8.86 10.38 -5.96
C ARG A 235 8.78 11.89 -5.75
N ILE A 236 9.89 12.46 -5.32
CA ILE A 236 10.05 13.88 -5.05
C ILE A 236 11.02 14.46 -6.09
N ARG A 237 10.63 15.56 -6.73
CA ARG A 237 11.48 16.35 -7.62
C ARG A 237 12.15 17.46 -6.84
N THR A 238 13.46 17.40 -6.74
CA THR A 238 14.25 18.43 -6.04
C THR A 238 14.30 19.74 -6.83
N LEU A 239 14.81 20.79 -6.18
CA LEU A 239 15.09 22.07 -6.83
C LEU A 239 16.10 21.96 -7.98
N GLU A 240 17.04 21.02 -7.88
CA GLU A 240 18.01 20.66 -8.93
C GLU A 240 17.41 19.83 -10.06
N LYS A 241 16.08 19.64 -10.06
CA LYS A 241 15.33 18.81 -10.99
C LYS A 241 15.73 17.33 -10.99
N THR A 242 16.36 16.82 -9.93
CA THR A 242 16.64 15.39 -9.76
C THR A 242 15.47 14.64 -9.11
N TYR A 243 15.37 13.33 -9.36
CA TYR A 243 14.35 12.47 -8.77
C TYR A 243 14.86 11.78 -7.52
N VAL A 244 14.24 12.06 -6.37
CA VAL A 244 14.47 11.35 -5.12
C VAL A 244 13.32 10.39 -4.88
N THR A 245 13.63 9.12 -4.69
CA THR A 245 12.63 8.09 -4.36
C THR A 245 12.69 7.81 -2.87
N VAL A 246 11.63 8.15 -2.15
CA VAL A 246 11.55 7.96 -0.69
C VAL A 246 10.57 6.84 -0.39
N PRO A 247 10.93 5.83 0.43
CA PRO A 247 9.98 4.80 0.87
C PRO A 247 8.77 5.43 1.59
N ASN A 248 7.56 4.93 1.32
CA ASN A 248 6.34 5.51 1.90
C ASN A 248 6.29 5.37 3.41
N LYS A 249 6.85 4.29 3.98
CA LYS A 249 7.06 4.17 5.43
C LYS A 249 7.81 5.39 5.96
N LYS A 250 8.90 5.76 5.29
CA LYS A 250 9.75 6.89 5.70
C LYS A 250 9.03 8.23 5.60
N MET A 251 8.17 8.43 4.59
CA MET A 251 7.35 9.64 4.46
C MET A 251 6.35 9.83 5.60
N VAL A 252 5.92 8.73 6.23
CA VAL A 252 4.94 8.74 7.33
C VAL A 252 5.63 8.76 8.70
N ASP A 253 6.71 8.01 8.86
CA ASP A 253 7.40 7.86 10.16
C ASP A 253 8.31 9.05 10.50
N SER A 254 8.75 9.82 9.50
CA SER A 254 9.64 10.98 9.70
C SER A 254 8.88 12.29 9.86
N ILE A 255 9.58 13.31 10.38
CA ILE A 255 9.04 14.67 10.46
C ILE A 255 8.95 15.24 9.04
N LEU A 256 7.71 15.43 8.57
CA LEU A 256 7.41 16.00 7.27
C LEU A 256 6.93 17.44 7.43
N ASP A 257 7.64 18.38 6.80
CA ASP A 257 7.25 19.78 6.69
C ASP A 257 6.62 20.03 5.32
N ASN A 258 5.29 20.20 5.28
CA ASN A 258 4.56 20.51 4.06
C ASN A 258 4.59 22.03 3.81
N LEU A 259 5.52 22.45 2.95
CA LEU A 259 5.76 23.85 2.64
C LEU A 259 4.61 24.47 1.83
N SER A 260 3.82 23.66 1.13
CA SER A 260 2.63 24.11 0.41
C SER A 260 1.47 24.51 1.33
N LEU A 261 1.44 24.00 2.56
CA LEU A 261 0.39 24.32 3.54
C LEU A 261 0.76 25.49 4.46
N ARG A 262 1.87 26.19 4.18
CA ARG A 262 2.26 27.39 4.93
C ARG A 262 1.18 28.45 4.82
N THR A 263 0.88 29.13 5.92
CA THR A 263 -0.06 30.27 5.92
C THR A 263 0.65 31.60 5.65
N GLN A 264 1.94 31.68 5.99
CA GLN A 264 2.77 32.89 5.92
C GLN A 264 4.23 32.51 5.69
N GLN A 265 5.01 33.44 5.13
CA GLN A 265 6.47 33.28 4.98
C GLN A 265 7.19 34.23 5.92
N ARG A 266 8.01 33.69 6.82
CA ARG A 266 8.82 34.46 7.78
C ARG A 266 10.18 34.81 7.17
N VAL A 267 10.52 36.09 7.20
CA VAL A 267 11.85 36.60 6.90
C VAL A 267 12.54 36.98 8.21
N SER A 268 13.80 36.55 8.36
CA SER A 268 14.67 36.91 9.49
C SER A 268 15.96 37.48 8.94
N LEU A 269 16.25 38.74 9.23
CA LEU A 269 17.49 39.43 8.89
C LEU A 269 18.25 39.75 10.17
N ARG A 270 19.57 39.52 10.13
CA ARG A 270 20.51 39.90 11.19
C ARG A 270 21.42 40.97 10.61
N LEU A 271 21.42 42.14 11.21
CA LEU A 271 22.27 43.27 10.83
C LEU A 271 23.26 43.53 11.95
N GLU A 272 24.50 43.77 11.57
CA GLU A 272 25.56 44.13 12.51
C GLU A 272 26.01 45.55 12.18
N LEU A 273 26.05 46.41 13.19
CA LEU A 273 26.44 47.82 13.09
C LEU A 273 27.70 48.06 13.92
N GLY A 274 28.50 49.07 13.57
CA GLY A 274 29.68 49.46 14.34
C GLY A 274 29.32 49.90 15.77
N GLY A 275 30.10 49.44 16.75
CA GLY A 275 29.95 49.77 18.17
C GLY A 275 30.24 51.25 18.50
N ASP A 276 30.78 52.00 17.54
CA ASP A 276 30.97 53.45 17.59
C ASP A 276 29.68 54.24 17.31
N THR A 277 28.57 53.56 16.98
CA THR A 277 27.29 54.20 16.68
C THR A 277 26.66 54.79 17.96
N PRO A 278 26.41 56.12 18.02
CA PRO A 278 25.73 56.74 19.16
C PRO A 278 24.32 56.17 19.37
N ALA A 279 23.92 56.00 20.63
CA ALA A 279 22.62 55.42 20.99
C ALA A 279 21.42 56.17 20.38
N ASP A 280 21.49 57.49 20.30
CA ASP A 280 20.40 58.32 19.72
C ASP A 280 20.23 58.05 18.22
N LYS A 281 21.34 57.93 17.48
CA LYS A 281 21.33 57.59 16.05
C LYS A 281 20.81 56.18 15.82
N LEU A 282 21.21 55.23 16.68
CA LEU A 282 20.72 53.87 16.64
C LEU A 282 19.20 53.82 16.85
N LEU A 283 18.68 54.57 17.83
CA LEU A 283 17.25 54.67 18.09
C LEU A 283 16.48 55.25 16.88
N GLN A 284 17.00 56.31 16.27
CA GLN A 284 16.39 56.93 15.08
C GLN A 284 16.39 55.96 13.88
N ALA A 285 17.51 55.29 13.61
CA ALA A 285 17.59 54.29 12.56
C ALA A 285 16.62 53.13 12.77
N LEU A 286 16.48 52.63 14.01
CA LEU A 286 15.48 51.61 14.35
C LEU A 286 14.04 52.09 14.10
N GLN A 287 13.72 53.35 14.41
CA GLN A 287 12.39 53.92 14.14
C GLN A 287 12.12 54.03 12.64
N ASP A 288 13.09 54.48 11.85
CA ASP A 288 12.92 54.63 10.40
C ASP A 288 12.86 53.27 9.69
N MET A 289 13.62 52.27 10.15
CA MET A 289 13.46 50.89 9.69
C MET A 289 12.06 50.33 9.99
N ARG A 290 11.48 50.63 11.17
CA ARG A 290 10.10 50.23 11.49
C ARG A 290 9.09 50.88 10.55
N LYS A 291 9.25 52.17 10.24
CA LYS A 291 8.39 52.89 9.27
C LYS A 291 8.51 52.28 7.88
N LEU A 292 9.73 52.00 7.43
CA LEU A 292 10.00 51.41 6.12
C LEU A 292 9.30 50.05 5.97
N ILE A 293 9.45 49.16 6.96
CA ILE A 293 8.80 47.85 6.96
C ILE A 293 7.28 47.98 7.05
N GLY A 294 6.77 48.84 7.93
CA GLY A 294 5.34 49.07 8.10
C GLY A 294 4.65 49.73 6.90
N SER A 295 5.40 50.39 6.01
CA SER A 295 4.86 50.99 4.79
C SER A 295 4.62 49.99 3.65
N ASN A 296 5.14 48.76 3.77
CA ASN A 296 5.09 47.77 2.70
C ASN A 296 3.84 46.89 2.79
N GLN A 297 2.96 46.97 1.79
CA GLN A 297 1.68 46.26 1.74
C GLN A 297 1.80 44.73 1.75
N ASN A 298 2.96 44.19 1.36
CA ASN A 298 3.20 42.73 1.31
C ASN A 298 3.68 42.17 2.66
N ILE A 299 3.91 43.03 3.65
CA ILE A 299 4.38 42.65 4.98
C ILE A 299 3.19 42.68 5.94
N LEU A 300 3.04 41.62 6.73
CA LEU A 300 2.00 41.50 7.73
C LEU A 300 2.31 42.34 8.97
N GLU A 301 1.26 42.74 9.68
CA GLU A 301 1.39 43.39 10.99
C GLU A 301 2.09 42.47 12.01
N GLY A 302 2.78 43.07 12.99
CA GLY A 302 3.52 42.32 14.02
C GLY A 302 4.99 42.07 13.71
N PHE A 303 5.63 42.89 12.88
CA PHE A 303 7.07 42.84 12.63
C PHE A 303 7.88 43.29 13.86
N VAL A 304 9.10 42.77 13.98
CA VAL A 304 10.04 43.09 15.05
C VAL A 304 11.28 43.72 14.43
N VAL A 305 11.66 44.89 14.95
CA VAL A 305 12.93 45.58 14.67
C VAL A 305 13.48 46.06 15.99
N ASN A 306 14.48 45.35 16.51
CA ASN A 306 15.06 45.62 17.82
C ASN A 306 16.57 45.39 17.83
N LEU A 307 17.24 46.10 18.74
CA LEU A 307 18.58 45.71 19.17
C LEU A 307 18.43 44.39 19.94
N ASN A 308 19.04 43.32 19.43
CA ASN A 308 18.94 41.98 20.00
C ASN A 308 20.14 41.68 20.91
N GLU A 309 21.34 42.09 20.51
CA GLU A 309 22.57 41.83 21.23
C GLU A 309 23.55 42.99 21.00
N PHE A 310 24.45 43.23 21.96
CA PHE A 310 25.57 44.15 21.79
C PHE A 310 26.86 43.47 22.25
N THR A 311 27.90 43.61 21.44
CA THR A 311 29.26 43.11 21.68
C THR A 311 30.19 44.29 21.85
N LYS A 312 31.47 44.04 22.18
CA LYS A 312 32.50 45.07 22.36
C LYS A 312 32.58 46.09 21.20
N ASP A 313 32.46 45.60 19.96
CA ASP A 313 32.68 46.40 18.75
C ASP A 313 31.47 46.41 17.80
N THR A 314 30.35 45.75 18.15
CA THR A 314 29.18 45.63 17.27
C THR A 314 27.84 45.67 18.00
N PHE A 315 26.85 46.29 17.36
CA PHE A 315 25.45 46.20 17.73
C PHE A 315 24.72 45.27 16.77
N VAL A 316 24.01 44.26 17.28
CA VAL A 316 23.28 43.28 16.47
C VAL A 316 21.80 43.62 16.48
N ILE A 317 21.29 44.02 15.33
CA ILE A 317 19.87 44.30 15.11
C ILE A 317 19.22 43.06 14.50
N GLN A 318 18.11 42.64 15.09
CA GLN A 318 17.27 41.59 14.55
C GLN A 318 16.03 42.21 13.91
N ILE A 319 15.79 41.85 12.66
CA ILE A 319 14.62 42.25 11.89
C ILE A 319 13.86 41.01 11.48
N ILE A 320 12.62 40.92 11.94
CA ILE A 320 11.74 39.78 11.67
C ILE A 320 10.41 40.31 11.17
N PHE A 321 9.96 39.80 10.04
CA PHE A 321 8.63 40.10 9.54
C PHE A 321 8.04 38.90 8.82
N ASN A 322 6.71 38.80 8.84
CA ASN A 322 5.98 37.80 8.09
C ASN A 322 5.40 38.44 6.84
N THR A 323 5.25 37.65 5.79
CA THR A 323 4.70 38.06 4.50
C THR A 323 3.59 37.10 4.11
N TYR A 324 2.66 37.55 3.26
CA TYR A 324 1.77 36.63 2.56
C TYR A 324 2.59 35.64 1.72
N ILE A 325 1.98 34.53 1.29
CA ILE A 325 2.67 33.56 0.44
C ILE A 325 2.92 34.22 -0.92
N ILE A 326 4.18 34.51 -1.20
CA ILE A 326 4.61 35.17 -2.44
C ILE A 326 5.47 34.17 -3.23
N GLU A 327 5.30 34.17 -4.56
CA GLU A 327 6.11 33.32 -5.44
C GLU A 327 7.59 33.70 -5.41
N GLY A 328 8.48 32.72 -5.59
CA GLY A 328 9.90 32.83 -5.24
C GLY A 328 10.64 34.06 -5.77
N SER A 329 10.39 34.49 -7.02
CA SER A 329 11.01 35.69 -7.59
C SER A 329 10.55 36.98 -6.88
N GLN A 330 9.25 37.11 -6.64
CA GLN A 330 8.66 38.23 -5.93
C GLN A 330 9.06 38.24 -4.45
N TYR A 331 9.17 37.06 -3.82
CA TYR A 331 9.69 36.92 -2.45
C TYR A 331 11.13 37.42 -2.35
N ASN A 332 11.98 37.06 -3.31
CA ASN A 332 13.36 37.56 -3.36
C ASN A 332 13.42 39.07 -3.63
N ALA A 333 12.60 39.58 -4.54
CA ALA A 333 12.51 41.01 -4.83
C ALA A 333 12.05 41.82 -3.60
N LEU A 334 11.11 41.29 -2.82
CA LEU A 334 10.69 41.90 -1.55
C LEU A 334 11.85 41.96 -0.54
N ARG A 335 12.59 40.86 -0.39
CA ARG A 335 13.77 40.83 0.47
C ARG A 335 14.83 41.83 0.02
N GLU A 336 15.08 41.92 -1.29
CA GLU A 336 16.00 42.89 -1.88
C GLU A 336 15.55 44.33 -1.60
N ALA A 337 14.29 44.66 -1.89
CA ALA A 337 13.72 45.99 -1.66
C ALA A 337 13.83 46.42 -0.19
N VAL A 338 13.49 45.53 0.74
CA VAL A 338 13.63 45.79 2.20
C VAL A 338 15.09 45.97 2.58
N SER A 339 16.00 45.13 2.05
CA SER A 339 17.44 45.19 2.37
C SER A 339 18.07 46.48 1.85
N LEU A 340 17.78 46.88 0.61
CA LEU A 340 18.24 48.14 0.04
C LEU A 340 17.64 49.35 0.77
N GLY A 341 16.37 49.26 1.20
CA GLY A 341 15.73 50.27 2.04
C GLY A 341 16.45 50.45 3.38
N ILE A 342 16.81 49.35 4.04
CA ILE A 342 17.59 49.39 5.29
C ILE A 342 18.97 50.01 5.06
N ILE A 343 19.66 49.64 3.98
CA ILE A 343 20.98 50.23 3.64
C ILE A 343 20.87 51.75 3.47
N LYS A 344 19.81 52.25 2.82
CA LYS A 344 19.57 53.70 2.70
C LYS A 344 19.35 54.36 4.05
N VAL A 345 18.53 53.77 4.93
CA VAL A 345 18.31 54.29 6.29
C VAL A 345 19.64 54.38 7.05
N LEU A 346 20.51 53.38 6.95
CA LEU A 346 21.83 53.44 7.60
C LEU A 346 22.70 54.56 7.01
N ALA A 347 22.69 54.75 5.70
CA ALA A 347 23.44 55.81 5.03
C ALA A 347 22.97 57.21 5.44
N ASP A 348 21.65 57.44 5.51
CA ASP A 348 21.06 58.72 5.91
C ASP A 348 21.46 59.12 7.34
N HIS A 349 21.58 58.14 8.25
CA HIS A 349 22.02 58.34 9.62
C HIS A 349 23.55 58.36 9.81
N ASN A 350 24.31 58.22 8.73
CA ASN A 350 25.78 58.06 8.73
C ASN A 350 26.24 56.90 9.64
N ILE A 351 25.49 55.80 9.66
CA ILE A 351 25.83 54.59 10.41
C ILE A 351 26.63 53.66 9.51
N LYS A 352 27.81 53.25 9.96
CA LYS A 352 28.68 52.34 9.22
C LYS A 352 28.42 50.90 9.64
N MET A 353 28.45 50.01 8.66
CA MET A 353 28.59 48.58 8.93
C MET A 353 30.01 48.32 9.47
N PRO A 354 30.18 47.33 10.37
CA PRO A 354 31.47 47.02 10.93
C PRO A 354 32.43 46.64 9.80
N GLY A 355 33.49 47.44 9.63
CA GLY A 355 34.61 47.12 8.77
C GLY A 355 35.71 46.45 9.59
N THR A 356 36.51 45.59 8.96
CA THR A 356 37.70 45.02 9.61
C THR A 356 38.75 46.13 9.79
N SER A 357 38.77 46.80 10.95
CA SER A 357 39.84 47.74 11.30
C SER A 357 40.84 47.08 12.24
N THR A 358 42.03 46.77 11.73
CA THR A 358 43.14 46.28 12.55
C THR A 358 43.90 47.47 13.12
N ASN A 359 43.80 47.71 14.43
CA ASN A 359 44.65 48.67 15.12
C ASN A 359 46.05 48.06 15.32
N VAL A 360 47.03 48.50 14.53
CA VAL A 360 48.44 48.16 14.73
C VAL A 360 49.06 49.21 15.64
N VAL A 361 49.35 48.83 16.88
CA VAL A 361 50.14 49.66 17.81
C VAL A 361 51.61 49.38 17.52
N LEU A 362 52.30 50.33 16.87
CA LEU A 362 53.75 50.30 16.73
C LEU A 362 54.37 50.82 18.03
N THR A 363 54.83 49.92 18.89
CA THR A 363 55.65 50.31 20.05
C THR A 363 57.08 50.51 19.58
N ASP A 364 57.57 51.75 19.53
CA ASP A 364 58.97 52.03 19.23
C ASP A 364 59.82 51.57 20.43
N ILE A 365 60.54 50.45 20.27
CA ILE A 365 61.49 49.95 21.27
C ILE A 365 62.81 50.69 21.03
N ARG A 366 62.86 51.95 21.46
CA ARG A 366 64.11 52.70 21.62
C ARG A 366 64.17 53.27 23.03
N ASN A 367 64.93 52.58 23.88
CA ASN A 367 65.94 53.14 24.77
C ASN A 367 66.79 52.02 25.37
#